data_AF-A0A852UZB6-F1
#
_entry.id   AF-A0A852UZB6-F1
#
_cell.length_a   1.000
_cell.length_b   1.000
_cell.length_c   1.000
_cell.angle_alpha   90.00
_cell.angle_beta   90.00
_cell.angle_gamma   90.00
#
_symmetry.space_group_name_H-M   'P 1'
#
loop_
_entity.id
_entity.type
_entity.pdbx_description
1 polymer ?
#
loop_
_entity_poly.entity_id
_entity_poly.type
_entity_poly.pdbx_seq_one_letter_code
_entity_poly.pdbx_strand_id
1 'polypeptide(L)' 'MMFRYEFGVVEWLWDLEAIRVNMPGSGERKFSGSYDEVVAVLSELGGQGWDVATCAANGNWLFWTLRRQR' A
#
# COMPACT_ATOMS: atom_id res chain seq x y z
N MET A 1 -13.45 8.01 23.47
CA MET A 1 -13.89 7.27 22.27
C MET A 1 -12.64 6.65 21.66
N MET A 2 -12.53 5.32 21.57
CA MET A 2 -11.36 4.66 20.97
C MET A 2 -11.56 4.64 19.45
N PHE A 3 -10.69 5.31 18.70
CA PHE A 3 -10.64 5.19 17.24
C PHE A 3 -10.22 3.76 16.90
N ARG A 4 -11.07 3.03 16.17
CA ARG A 4 -10.70 1.73 15.61
C ARG A 4 -10.13 1.98 14.22
N TYR A 5 -8.87 1.60 14.03
CA TYR A 5 -8.22 1.64 12.73
C TYR A 5 -8.12 0.24 12.15
N GLU A 6 -8.25 0.16 10.83
CA GLU A 6 -7.80 -0.96 10.05
C GLU A 6 -6.48 -0.62 9.37
N PHE A 7 -5.63 -1.63 9.16
CA PHE A 7 -4.31 -1.45 8.58
C PHE A 7 -4.15 -2.34 7.35
N GLY A 8 -3.52 -1.81 6.32
CA GLY A 8 -3.12 -2.52 5.12
C GLY A 8 -1.67 -2.21 4.79
N VAL A 9 -1.11 -2.94 3.83
CA VAL A 9 0.27 -2.74 3.39
C VAL A 9 0.37 -2.74 1.87
N VAL A 10 1.25 -1.90 1.36
CA VAL A 10 1.66 -1.88 -0.05
C VAL A 10 3.17 -2.01 -0.08
N GLU A 11 3.68 -2.86 -0.95
CA GLU A 11 5.11 -3.08 -1.16
C GLU A 11 5.44 -2.88 -2.63
N TRP A 12 6.59 -2.28 -2.92
CA TRP A 12 7.10 -2.16 -4.28
C TRP A 12 8.58 -2.52 -4.34
N LEU A 13 8.92 -3.50 -5.17
CA LEU A 13 10.28 -3.88 -5.57
C LEU A 13 10.49 -3.35 -6.98
N TRP A 14 11.18 -2.22 -7.13
CA TRP A 14 11.23 -1.50 -8.41
C TRP A 14 12.11 -2.18 -9.47
N ASP A 15 13.04 -3.05 -9.06
CA ASP A 15 13.93 -3.79 -9.96
C ASP A 15 13.28 -5.05 -10.54
N LEU A 16 12.36 -5.64 -9.78
CA LEU A 16 11.53 -6.77 -10.19
C LEU A 16 10.19 -6.31 -10.77
N GLU A 17 9.99 -5.00 -10.88
CA GLU A 17 8.72 -4.38 -11.30
C GLU A 17 7.52 -5.04 -10.61
N ALA A 18 7.58 -5.20 -9.28
CA ALA A 18 6.61 -5.98 -8.54
C ALA A 18 5.97 -5.16 -7.42
N ILE A 19 4.64 -5.00 -7.48
CA ILE A 19 3.86 -4.38 -6.41
C ILE A 19 3.04 -5.47 -5.72
N ARG A 20 3.01 -5.44 -4.39
CA ARG A 20 2.12 -6.27 -3.56
C ARG A 20 1.23 -5.38 -2.72
N VAL A 21 -0.03 -5.75 -2.63
CA VAL A 21 -1.03 -5.01 -1.85
C VAL A 21 -1.79 -6.01 -0.98
N ASN A 22 -1.74 -5.83 0.33
CA ASN A 22 -2.47 -6.66 1.27
C ASN A 22 -3.37 -5.79 2.13
N MET A 23 -4.67 -5.86 1.85
CA MET A 23 -5.70 -5.10 2.55
C MET A 23 -6.59 -6.03 3.38
N PRO A 24 -7.10 -5.57 4.53
CA PRO A 24 -8.05 -6.34 5.34
C PRO A 24 -9.24 -6.83 4.52
N GLY A 25 -9.54 -8.13 4.62
CA GLY A 25 -10.68 -8.76 3.95
C GLY A 25 -10.57 -8.89 2.42
N SER A 26 -9.52 -8.36 1.79
CA SER A 26 -9.36 -8.34 0.32
C SER A 26 -8.35 -9.35 -0.20
N GLY A 27 -7.53 -9.93 0.69
CA GLY A 27 -6.42 -10.81 0.33
C GLY A 27 -5.22 -10.06 -0.27
N GLU A 28 -4.19 -10.83 -0.64
CA GLU A 28 -3.00 -10.30 -1.33
C GLU A 28 -3.27 -10.15 -2.82
N ARG A 29 -2.99 -8.95 -3.35
CA ARG A 29 -3.01 -8.65 -4.79
C ARG A 29 -1.58 -8.37 -5.26
N LYS A 30 -1.25 -8.85 -6.46
CA LYS A 30 0.05 -8.64 -7.11
C LYS A 30 -0.14 -7.92 -8.43
N PHE A 31 0.69 -6.93 -8.68
CA PHE A 31 0.72 -6.17 -9.93
C PHE A 31 2.16 -6.16 -10.46
N SER A 32 2.33 -6.08 -11.78
CA SER A 32 3.59 -5.55 -12.33
C SER A 32 3.63 -4.05 -12.03
N GLY A 33 4.79 -3.48 -11.79
CA GLY A 33 4.87 -2.13 -11.27
C GLY A 33 6.10 -1.37 -11.68
N SER A 34 5.91 -0.44 -12.61
CA SER A 34 6.72 0.76 -12.72
C SER A 34 6.26 1.80 -11.69
N TYR A 35 6.87 2.97 -11.74
CA TYR A 35 6.51 4.11 -10.90
C TYR A 35 5.03 4.52 -11.09
N ASP A 36 4.52 4.50 -12.32
CA ASP A 36 3.17 4.98 -12.61
C ASP A 36 2.10 4.04 -12.01
N GLU A 37 2.32 2.72 -12.03
CA GLU A 37 1.38 1.77 -11.42
C GLU A 37 1.36 1.88 -9.89
N VAL A 38 2.52 2.10 -9.23
CA VAL A 38 2.50 2.26 -7.76
C VAL A 38 1.80 3.55 -7.34
N VAL A 39 1.96 4.64 -8.12
CA VAL A 39 1.23 5.88 -7.90
C VAL A 39 -0.27 5.68 -8.10
N ALA A 40 -0.68 4.93 -9.14
CA ALA A 40 -2.07 4.61 -9.39
C ALA A 40 -2.69 3.79 -8.24
N VAL A 41 -1.99 2.76 -7.76
CA VAL A 41 -2.42 1.93 -6.63
C VAL A 41 -2.62 2.77 -5.36
N LEU A 42 -1.64 3.61 -5.01
CA LEU A 42 -1.72 4.46 -3.82
C LEU A 42 -2.84 5.50 -3.94
N SER A 43 -3.04 6.06 -5.13
CA SER A 43 -4.11 7.03 -5.40
C SER A 43 -5.49 6.39 -5.29
N GLU A 44 -5.67 5.18 -5.82
CA GLU A 44 -6.92 4.41 -5.69
C GLU A 44 -7.25 4.12 -4.22
N LEU A 45 -6.25 3.68 -3.45
CA LEU A 45 -6.41 3.42 -2.01
C LEU A 45 -6.75 4.70 -1.24
N GLY A 46 -6.15 5.84 -1.59
CA GLY A 46 -6.52 7.15 -1.06
C GLY A 46 -7.99 7.49 -1.33
N GLY A 47 -8.48 7.21 -2.54
CA GLY A 47 -9.90 7.34 -2.89
C GLY A 47 -10.84 6.44 -2.07
N GLN A 48 -10.34 5.35 -1.50
CA GLN A 48 -11.06 4.44 -0.61
C GLN A 48 -10.93 4.79 0.88
N GLY A 49 -10.31 5.94 1.20
CA GLY A 49 -10.12 6.45 2.55
C GLY A 49 -8.89 5.90 3.27
N TRP A 50 -7.96 5.28 2.56
CA TRP A 50 -6.70 4.82 3.14
C TRP A 50 -5.64 5.93 3.11
N ASP A 51 -5.08 6.24 4.27
CA ASP A 51 -3.96 7.15 4.42
C ASP A 51 -2.66 6.39 4.63
N VAL A 52 -1.56 6.89 4.07
CA VAL A 52 -0.22 6.38 4.39
C VAL A 52 0.11 6.74 5.84
N ALA A 53 0.21 5.72 6.69
CA ALA A 53 0.62 5.85 8.08
C ALA A 53 2.14 5.99 8.20
N THR A 54 2.88 5.17 7.45
CA THR A 54 4.35 5.16 7.42
C THR A 54 4.86 4.69 6.07
N CYS A 55 6.03 5.17 5.66
CA CYS A 55 6.80 4.60 4.55
C CYS A 55 8.19 4.20 5.07
N ALA A 56 8.61 2.97 4.78
CA ALA A 56 9.96 2.49 5.00
C ALA A 56 10.59 2.15 3.64
N ALA A 57 11.89 2.40 3.51
CA ALA A 57 12.64 2.08 2.30
C ALA A 57 13.96 1.39 2.66
N ASN A 58 14.33 0.39 1.87
CA ASN A 58 15.63 -0.28 1.97
C ASN A 58 16.06 -0.79 0.59
N GLY A 59 17.18 -0.28 0.06
CA GLY A 59 17.70 -0.70 -1.25
C GLY A 59 16.67 -0.45 -2.35
N ASN A 60 16.24 -1.53 -3.00
CA ASN A 60 15.26 -1.58 -4.10
C ASN A 60 13.80 -1.71 -3.67
N TRP A 61 13.52 -1.62 -2.36
CA TRP A 61 12.22 -1.93 -1.78
C TRP A 61 11.64 -0.73 -1.04
N LEU A 62 10.38 -0.39 -1.35
CA LEU A 62 9.54 0.47 -0.53
C LEU A 62 8.39 -0.32 0.09
N PHE A 63 8.06 0.05 1.33
CA PHE A 63 6.98 -0.53 2.10
C PHE A 63 6.14 0.58 2.73
N TRP A 64 4.86 0.62 2.39
CA TRP A 64 3.90 1.54 2.97
C TRP A 64 2.96 0.78 3.90
N THR A 65 2.86 1.26 5.14
CA THR A 65 1.74 0.92 6.02
C THR A 65 0.64 1.92 5.76
N LEU A 66 -0.56 1.44 5.44
CA LEU A 66 -1.75 2.26 5.31
C LEU A 66 -2.68 2.06 6.50
N ARG A 67 -3.43 3.12 6.84
CA ARG A 67 -4.47 3.07 7.85
C ARG A 67 -5.77 3.67 7.32
N ARG A 68 -6.89 3.15 7.79
CA ARG A 68 -8.20 3.74 7.56
C ARG A 68 -9.00 3.69 8.85
N GLN A 69 -9.72 4.77 9.15
CA GLN A 69 -10.63 4.80 10.29
C GLN A 69 -11.88 3.97 9.97
N ARG A 70 -12.29 3.11 10.90
CA ARG A 70 -13.56 2.38 10.85
C ARG A 70 -14.73 3.23 11.33
#